data_AF-A0A3E2JN72-F1
#
_entry.id   AF-A0A3E2JN72-F1
#
_cell.length_a   1.000
_cell.length_b   1.000
_cell.length_c   1.000
_cell.angle_alpha   90.00
_cell.angle_beta   90.00
_cell.angle_gamma   90.00
#
_symmetry.space_group_name_H-M   'P 1'
#
loop_
_entity.id
_entity.type
_entity.pdbx_description
1 polymer ?
#
loop_
_entity_poly.entity_id
_entity_poly.type
_entity_poly.pdbx_seq_one_letter_code
_entity_poly.pdbx_strand_id
1 'polypeptide(L)'
;MFSKDETRFSKALKSVARNEDIKKYIQESPELYPLFMRAAKRFVSGEKRQEGINKVKELIEKDYFVSIEYIGENTRSKEECIASKEEFISLIRELGKEGIQSTVSFDLSHIGMSIDRELALKHIEEMAHEAKRNHLNLMISMEESEKTEPILDIYKQVASSYDNVGITLQVHLKRSLDDLHELFHYPGKIRIVKGAYQEPLDIMIPRSEELDNRYLQFIAESIAENQPISIATHDEKLLGQIIERGYLAHSTVEVEMLDGARPDLIKRLC
;
A
#
# COMPACT_ATOMS: atom_id res chain seq x y z
N MET A 1 -6.55 -2.87 -24.11
CA MET A 1 -7.65 -3.73 -23.57
C MET A 1 -7.16 -5.17 -23.67
N PHE A 2 -7.26 -5.95 -22.60
CA PHE A 2 -6.81 -7.35 -22.63
C PHE A 2 -7.66 -8.19 -23.58
N SER A 3 -7.06 -9.19 -24.23
CA SER A 3 -7.77 -10.18 -25.03
C SER A 3 -8.70 -11.03 -24.15
N LYS A 4 -9.64 -11.75 -24.80
CA LYS A 4 -10.51 -12.71 -24.08
C LYS A 4 -9.68 -13.78 -23.36
N ASP A 5 -8.60 -14.23 -23.98
CA ASP A 5 -7.72 -15.26 -23.43
C ASP A 5 -6.91 -14.73 -22.25
N GLU A 6 -6.37 -13.51 -22.34
CA GLU A 6 -5.68 -12.85 -21.23
C GLU A 6 -6.63 -12.63 -20.04
N THR A 7 -7.87 -12.22 -20.31
CA THR A 7 -8.89 -12.07 -19.28
C THR A 7 -9.22 -13.41 -18.60
N ARG A 8 -9.36 -14.48 -19.39
CA ARG A 8 -9.60 -15.83 -18.87
C ARG A 8 -8.42 -16.33 -18.03
N PHE A 9 -7.19 -16.15 -18.53
CA PHE A 9 -5.97 -16.54 -17.83
C PHE A 9 -5.80 -15.78 -16.51
N SER A 10 -6.02 -14.46 -16.51
CA SER A 10 -6.00 -13.64 -15.28
C SER A 10 -7.02 -14.12 -14.25
N LYS A 11 -8.25 -14.46 -14.67
CA LYS A 11 -9.27 -15.02 -13.77
C LYS A 11 -8.84 -16.36 -13.18
N ALA A 12 -8.21 -17.22 -13.97
CA ALA A 12 -7.71 -18.51 -13.49
C ALA A 12 -6.60 -18.33 -12.44
N LEU A 13 -5.62 -17.46 -12.69
CA LEU A 13 -4.57 -17.16 -11.71
C LEU A 13 -5.12 -16.58 -10.41
N LYS A 14 -6.10 -15.66 -10.48
CA LYS A 14 -6.78 -15.12 -9.30
C LYS A 14 -7.51 -16.21 -8.51
N SER A 15 -8.16 -17.15 -9.20
CA SER A 15 -8.82 -18.27 -8.55
C SER A 15 -7.84 -19.21 -7.85
N VAL A 16 -6.66 -19.45 -8.44
CA VAL A 16 -5.57 -20.23 -7.84
C VAL A 16 -5.04 -19.52 -6.60
N ALA A 17 -4.76 -18.21 -6.69
CA ALA A 17 -4.21 -17.43 -5.58
C ALA A 17 -5.15 -17.34 -4.36
N ARG A 18 -6.47 -17.40 -4.57
CA ARG A 18 -7.49 -17.38 -3.51
C ARG A 18 -7.79 -18.75 -2.89
N ASN A 19 -7.23 -19.82 -3.44
CA ASN A 19 -7.41 -21.17 -2.90
C ASN A 19 -6.20 -21.56 -2.04
N GLU A 20 -6.43 -21.64 -0.74
CA GLU A 20 -5.37 -21.90 0.26
C GLU A 20 -4.67 -23.25 0.06
N ASP A 21 -5.40 -24.30 -0.32
CA ASP A 21 -4.82 -25.62 -0.56
C ASP A 21 -3.90 -25.62 -1.79
N ILE A 22 -4.33 -24.96 -2.87
CA ILE A 22 -3.52 -24.84 -4.09
C ILE A 22 -2.31 -23.94 -3.83
N LYS A 23 -2.48 -22.84 -3.09
CA LYS A 23 -1.39 -21.94 -2.71
C LYS A 23 -0.31 -22.70 -1.94
N LYS A 24 -0.71 -23.47 -0.92
CA LYS A 24 0.19 -24.32 -0.14
C LYS A 24 0.92 -25.34 -1.03
N TYR A 25 0.19 -26.03 -1.89
CA TYR A 25 0.78 -27.00 -2.82
C TYR A 25 1.83 -26.37 -3.75
N ILE A 26 1.55 -25.17 -4.30
CA ILE A 26 2.50 -24.45 -5.16
C ILE A 26 3.75 -24.05 -4.36
N GLN A 27 3.59 -23.57 -3.13
CA GLN A 27 4.71 -23.16 -2.27
C GLN A 27 5.62 -24.32 -1.88
N GLU A 28 5.06 -25.52 -1.68
CA GLU A 28 5.80 -26.73 -1.31
C GLU A 28 6.38 -27.48 -2.53
N SER A 29 5.93 -27.16 -3.75
CA SER A 29 6.39 -27.83 -4.98
C SER A 29 7.77 -27.32 -5.44
N PRO A 30 8.77 -28.20 -5.57
CA PRO A 30 10.10 -27.82 -6.05
C PRO A 30 10.11 -27.43 -7.54
N GLU A 31 9.11 -27.81 -8.32
CA GLU A 31 8.98 -27.45 -9.74
C GLU A 31 8.18 -26.17 -9.94
N LEU A 32 7.03 -26.04 -9.26
CA LEU A 32 6.12 -24.91 -9.46
C LEU A 32 6.61 -23.66 -8.74
N TYR A 33 7.12 -23.77 -7.52
CA TYR A 33 7.54 -22.60 -6.75
C TYR A 33 8.60 -21.77 -7.47
N PRO A 34 9.72 -22.35 -8.00
CA PRO A 34 10.72 -21.55 -8.70
C PRO A 34 10.18 -20.89 -9.98
N LEU A 35 9.22 -21.53 -10.66
CA LEU A 35 8.60 -21.00 -11.87
C LEU A 35 7.77 -19.74 -11.55
N PHE A 36 6.89 -19.82 -10.54
CA PHE A 36 6.10 -18.66 -10.10
C PHE A 36 7.00 -17.57 -9.50
N MET A 37 7.99 -17.95 -8.70
CA MET A 37 8.94 -16.99 -8.14
C MET A 37 9.75 -16.27 -9.20
N ARG A 38 10.13 -16.92 -10.30
CA ARG A 38 10.81 -16.24 -11.41
C ARG A 38 9.97 -15.10 -12.00
N ALA A 39 8.64 -15.27 -12.07
CA ALA A 39 7.74 -14.21 -12.49
C ALA A 39 7.55 -13.15 -11.39
N ALA A 40 7.43 -13.57 -10.13
CA ALA A 40 7.21 -12.68 -8.98
C ALA A 40 8.42 -11.80 -8.65
N LYS A 41 9.66 -12.26 -8.89
CA LYS A 41 10.91 -11.53 -8.64
C LYS A 41 11.01 -10.18 -9.37
N ARG A 42 10.16 -9.95 -10.37
CA ARG A 42 10.02 -8.62 -10.97
C ARG A 42 9.41 -7.59 -10.00
N PHE A 43 8.54 -8.03 -9.10
CA PHE A 43 7.70 -7.18 -8.23
C PHE A 43 7.99 -7.37 -6.74
N VAL A 44 8.78 -8.38 -6.37
CA VAL A 44 9.12 -8.71 -4.98
C VAL A 44 10.65 -8.67 -4.83
N SER A 45 11.11 -7.93 -3.83
CA SER A 45 12.54 -7.66 -3.60
C SER A 45 13.33 -8.87 -3.07
N GLY A 46 12.65 -9.84 -2.45
CA GLY A 46 13.26 -11.05 -1.90
C GLY A 46 12.37 -11.73 -0.87
N GLU A 47 12.89 -12.79 -0.26
CA GLU A 47 12.20 -13.54 0.81
C GLU A 47 12.76 -13.17 2.20
N LYS A 48 13.90 -12.48 2.25
CA LYS A 48 14.55 -12.07 3.48
C LYS A 48 14.58 -10.55 3.60
N ARG A 49 14.45 -10.06 4.83
CA ARG A 49 14.56 -8.63 5.17
C ARG A 49 15.76 -7.94 4.53
N GLN A 50 16.95 -8.56 4.58
CA GLN A 50 18.17 -7.99 4.01
C GLN A 50 18.09 -7.80 2.49
N GLU A 51 17.39 -8.67 1.77
CA GLU A 51 17.20 -8.52 0.33
C GLU A 51 16.31 -7.31 0.03
N GLY A 52 15.24 -7.12 0.82
CA GLY A 52 14.42 -5.92 0.78
C GLY A 52 15.21 -4.66 1.04
N ILE A 53 16.01 -4.61 2.11
CA ILE A 53 16.86 -3.46 2.46
C ILE A 53 17.89 -3.16 1.35
N ASN A 54 18.51 -4.20 0.78
CA ASN A 54 19.44 -4.01 -0.34
C ASN A 54 18.74 -3.40 -1.55
N LYS A 55 17.49 -3.79 -1.83
CA LYS A 55 16.70 -3.19 -2.90
C LYS A 55 16.34 -1.74 -2.62
N VAL A 56 16.01 -1.40 -1.37
CA VAL A 56 15.78 -0.02 -0.94
C VAL A 56 17.01 0.84 -1.22
N LYS A 57 18.21 0.36 -0.85
CA LYS A 57 19.47 1.07 -1.14
C LYS A 57 19.68 1.32 -2.63
N GLU A 58 19.46 0.29 -3.46
CA GLU A 58 19.59 0.40 -4.92
C GLU A 58 18.64 1.47 -5.51
N LEU A 59 17.44 1.61 -4.96
CA LEU A 59 16.46 2.59 -5.41
C LEU A 59 16.78 4.00 -4.91
N ILE A 60 17.25 4.14 -3.66
CA ILE A 60 17.67 5.43 -3.11
C ILE A 60 18.90 5.98 -3.85
N GLU A 61 19.86 5.11 -4.23
CA GLU A 61 21.00 5.48 -5.08
C GLU A 61 20.58 6.00 -6.46
N LYS A 62 19.33 5.76 -6.86
CA LYS A 62 18.70 6.27 -8.10
C LYS A 62 17.75 7.44 -7.84
N ASP A 63 17.88 8.08 -6.68
CA ASP A 63 17.10 9.24 -6.25
C ASP A 63 15.59 8.98 -6.05
N TYR A 64 15.19 7.72 -5.82
CA TYR A 64 13.80 7.40 -5.46
C TYR A 64 13.58 7.46 -3.95
N PHE A 65 12.44 8.01 -3.55
CA PHE A 65 11.82 7.69 -2.26
C PHE A 65 11.25 6.27 -2.32
N VAL A 66 11.33 5.54 -1.21
CA VAL A 66 10.94 4.13 -1.19
C VAL A 66 9.92 3.85 -0.10
N SER A 67 8.87 3.12 -0.47
CA SER A 67 7.98 2.42 0.45
C SER A 67 8.33 0.92 0.40
N ILE A 68 8.64 0.32 1.54
CA ILE A 68 8.91 -1.11 1.69
C ILE A 68 7.80 -1.78 2.48
N GLU A 69 7.52 -3.05 2.18
CA GLU A 69 6.49 -3.83 2.85
C GLU A 69 7.01 -5.22 3.19
N TYR A 70 6.76 -5.67 4.43
CA TYR A 70 6.84 -7.08 4.77
C TYR A 70 5.49 -7.73 4.44
N ILE A 71 5.45 -8.40 3.30
CA ILE A 71 4.21 -8.89 2.70
C ILE A 71 3.58 -9.97 3.58
N GLY A 72 2.36 -9.71 4.03
CA GLY A 72 1.50 -10.64 4.73
C GLY A 72 0.17 -9.98 5.07
N GLU A 73 -0.88 -10.78 5.17
CA GLU A 73 -2.25 -10.34 5.47
C GLU A 73 -2.99 -11.48 6.19
N ASN A 74 -4.05 -11.14 6.93
CA ASN A 74 -4.98 -12.11 7.53
C ASN A 74 -4.29 -13.19 8.41
N THR A 75 -3.44 -12.76 9.34
CA THR A 75 -2.84 -13.65 10.33
C THR A 75 -3.91 -14.34 11.18
N ARG A 76 -3.68 -15.61 11.55
CA ARG A 76 -4.71 -16.50 12.10
C ARG A 76 -4.57 -16.73 13.60
N SER A 77 -3.46 -16.34 14.19
CA SER A 77 -3.18 -16.51 15.61
C SER A 77 -2.55 -15.25 16.22
N LYS A 78 -2.73 -15.05 17.53
CA LYS A 78 -2.12 -13.92 18.24
C LYS A 78 -0.59 -14.00 18.17
N GLU A 79 -0.04 -15.21 18.17
CA GLU A 79 1.38 -15.50 18.07
C GLU A 79 1.95 -15.04 16.72
N GLU A 80 1.24 -15.32 15.61
CA GLU A 80 1.61 -14.82 14.28
C GLU A 80 1.56 -13.30 14.20
N CYS A 81 0.54 -12.65 14.77
CA CYS A 81 0.45 -11.19 14.82
C CYS A 81 1.64 -10.57 15.57
N ILE A 82 2.02 -11.14 16.72
CA ILE A 82 3.16 -10.69 17.51
C ILE A 82 4.45 -10.86 16.71
N ALA A 83 4.66 -12.03 16.07
CA ALA A 83 5.83 -12.28 15.24
C ALA A 83 5.93 -11.28 14.07
N SER A 84 4.80 -11.00 13.42
CA SER A 84 4.73 -10.04 12.30
C SER A 84 5.08 -8.62 12.76
N LYS A 85 4.53 -8.19 13.90
CA LYS A 85 4.88 -6.90 14.52
C LYS A 85 6.36 -6.81 14.88
N GLU A 86 6.96 -7.85 15.44
CA GLU A 86 8.39 -7.89 15.76
C GLU A 86 9.28 -7.84 14.50
N GLU A 87 8.83 -8.43 13.39
CA GLU A 87 9.51 -8.31 12.10
C GLU A 87 9.45 -6.87 11.57
N PHE A 88 8.29 -6.21 11.64
CA PHE A 88 8.18 -4.78 11.29
C PHE A 88 9.07 -3.89 12.16
N ILE A 89 9.09 -4.09 13.49
CA ILE A 89 9.98 -3.36 14.40
C ILE A 89 11.45 -3.60 14.03
N SER A 90 11.81 -4.84 13.70
CA SER A 90 13.18 -5.18 13.28
C SER A 90 13.56 -4.48 11.98
N LEU A 91 12.67 -4.46 10.99
CA LEU A 91 12.84 -3.72 9.74
C LEU A 91 13.02 -2.22 9.97
N ILE A 92 12.14 -1.62 10.77
CA ILE A 92 12.21 -0.20 11.12
C ILE A 92 13.57 0.15 11.76
N ARG A 93 14.01 -0.66 12.73
CA ARG A 93 15.30 -0.45 13.41
C ARG A 93 16.49 -0.61 12.48
N GLU A 94 16.43 -1.54 11.53
CA GLU A 94 17.52 -1.79 10.60
C GLU A 94 17.65 -0.64 9.59
N LEU A 95 16.53 -0.19 9.01
CA LEU A 95 16.49 0.99 8.15
C LEU A 95 16.99 2.25 8.89
N GLY A 96 16.53 2.44 10.13
CA GLY A 96 16.96 3.56 10.96
C GLY A 96 18.46 3.57 11.28
N LYS A 97 19.04 2.40 11.59
CA LYS A 97 20.50 2.27 11.82
C LYS A 97 21.32 2.62 10.59
N GLU A 98 20.80 2.34 9.40
CA GLU A 98 21.44 2.67 8.14
C GLU A 98 21.18 4.12 7.68
N GLY A 99 20.38 4.88 8.43
CA GLY A 99 20.01 6.25 8.09
C GLY A 99 19.09 6.35 6.87
N ILE A 100 18.40 5.26 6.52
CA ILE A 100 17.54 5.18 5.36
C ILE A 100 16.18 5.78 5.70
N GLN A 101 15.86 6.93 5.09
CA GLN A 101 14.51 7.52 5.15
C GLN A 101 13.60 6.79 4.16
N SER A 102 12.57 6.14 4.68
CA SER A 102 11.60 5.38 3.89
C SER A 102 10.24 5.30 4.59
N THR A 103 9.28 4.74 3.87
CA THR A 103 7.95 4.41 4.40
C THR A 103 7.86 2.89 4.56
N VAL A 104 7.31 2.42 5.68
CA VAL A 104 6.99 1.01 5.90
C VAL A 104 5.47 0.84 5.75
N SER A 105 5.04 0.14 4.70
CA SER A 105 3.65 -0.23 4.47
C SER A 105 3.30 -1.54 5.18
N PHE A 106 2.06 -1.66 5.62
CA PHE A 106 1.54 -2.89 6.22
C PHE A 106 0.00 -2.91 6.21
N ASP A 107 -0.55 -4.12 6.24
CA ASP A 107 -1.98 -4.36 6.49
C ASP A 107 -2.27 -4.48 7.99
N LEU A 108 -3.37 -3.88 8.45
CA LEU A 108 -3.78 -4.02 9.85
C LEU A 108 -4.20 -5.45 10.19
N SER A 109 -4.72 -6.20 9.21
CA SER A 109 -4.99 -7.63 9.38
C SER A 109 -3.73 -8.47 9.62
N HIS A 110 -2.54 -8.02 9.16
CA HIS A 110 -1.27 -8.70 9.41
C HIS A 110 -0.86 -8.61 10.88
N ILE A 111 -1.15 -7.47 11.52
CA ILE A 111 -0.77 -7.20 12.92
C ILE A 111 -1.91 -7.43 13.92
N GLY A 112 -3.01 -8.06 13.50
CA GLY A 112 -4.00 -8.63 14.40
C GLY A 112 -5.37 -7.98 14.44
N MET A 113 -5.69 -7.05 13.53
CA MET A 113 -7.01 -6.41 13.48
C MET A 113 -8.15 -7.43 13.30
N SER A 114 -7.92 -8.47 12.50
CA SER A 114 -8.90 -9.55 12.27
C SER A 114 -9.11 -10.47 13.48
N ILE A 115 -8.27 -10.38 14.51
CA ILE A 115 -8.33 -11.21 15.71
C ILE A 115 -8.83 -10.41 16.91
N ASP A 116 -8.21 -9.25 17.14
CA ASP A 116 -8.40 -8.45 18.35
C ASP A 116 -8.02 -6.99 18.04
N ARG A 117 -9.03 -6.11 18.00
CA ARG A 117 -8.85 -4.68 17.71
C ARG A 117 -7.84 -4.02 18.64
N GLU A 118 -7.88 -4.33 19.93
CA GLU A 118 -7.00 -3.72 20.92
C GLU A 118 -5.55 -4.21 20.77
N LEU A 119 -5.36 -5.46 20.33
CA LEU A 119 -4.05 -5.99 19.97
C LEU A 119 -3.46 -5.22 18.79
N ALA A 120 -4.25 -5.01 17.73
CA ALA A 120 -3.82 -4.29 16.54
C ALA A 120 -3.45 -2.84 16.87
N LEU A 121 -4.29 -2.16 17.67
CA LEU A 121 -4.06 -0.80 18.14
C LEU A 121 -2.74 -0.68 18.93
N LYS A 122 -2.51 -1.58 19.89
CA LYS A 122 -1.26 -1.62 20.65
C LYS A 122 -0.04 -1.85 19.72
N HIS A 123 -0.16 -2.78 18.77
CA HIS A 123 0.91 -3.08 17.83
C HIS A 123 1.28 -1.87 16.95
N ILE A 124 0.28 -1.18 16.37
CA ILE A 124 0.56 -0.01 15.54
C ILE A 124 1.12 1.16 16.37
N GLU A 125 0.68 1.35 17.62
CA GLU A 125 1.27 2.38 18.50
C GLU A 125 2.75 2.10 18.79
N GLU A 126 3.11 0.84 19.08
CA GLU A 126 4.50 0.42 19.28
C GLU A 126 5.34 0.63 17.99
N MET A 127 4.79 0.24 16.83
CA MET A 127 5.43 0.44 15.53
C MET A 127 5.59 1.92 15.19
N ALA A 128 4.56 2.75 15.40
CA ALA A 128 4.57 4.18 15.11
C ALA A 128 5.61 4.91 15.95
N HIS A 129 5.68 4.58 17.24
CA HIS A 129 6.70 5.09 18.16
C HIS A 129 8.12 4.72 17.70
N GLU A 130 8.35 3.45 17.36
CA GLU A 130 9.67 3.01 16.88
C GLU A 130 10.03 3.66 15.54
N ALA A 131 9.09 3.78 14.60
CA ALA A 131 9.30 4.44 13.32
C ALA A 131 9.66 5.92 13.50
N LYS A 132 8.93 6.63 14.37
CA LYS A 132 9.20 8.05 14.66
C LYS A 132 10.59 8.27 15.24
N ARG A 133 11.05 7.39 16.14
CA ARG A 133 12.41 7.42 16.71
C ARG A 133 13.51 7.20 15.68
N ASN A 134 13.20 6.50 14.60
CA ASN A 134 14.13 6.18 13.52
C ASN A 134 13.91 7.06 12.26
N HIS A 135 13.10 8.13 12.36
CA HIS A 135 12.79 9.05 11.26
C HIS A 135 12.16 8.37 10.02
N LEU A 136 11.32 7.36 10.26
CA LEU A 136 10.59 6.61 9.24
C LEU A 136 9.09 6.91 9.30
N ASN A 137 8.42 6.74 8.17
CA ASN A 137 6.96 6.81 8.09
C ASN A 137 6.34 5.41 8.07
N LEU A 138 5.11 5.33 8.54
CA LEU A 138 4.23 4.18 8.43
C LEU A 138 3.11 4.49 7.45
N MET A 139 2.68 3.50 6.67
CA MET A 139 1.54 3.63 5.78
C MET A 139 0.61 2.44 5.94
N ILE A 140 -0.59 2.69 6.47
CA ILE A 140 -1.62 1.68 6.58
C ILE A 140 -2.18 1.40 5.18
N SER A 141 -2.07 0.15 4.73
CA SER A 141 -2.69 -0.33 3.50
C SER A 141 -4.19 -0.51 3.70
N MET A 142 -4.97 -0.25 2.65
CA MET A 142 -6.42 -0.43 2.68
C MET A 142 -6.78 -1.76 2.04
N GLU A 143 -7.51 -2.58 2.80
CA GLU A 143 -7.87 -3.95 2.46
C GLU A 143 -9.28 -4.00 1.80
N GLU A 144 -9.98 -5.14 1.89
CA GLU A 144 -11.36 -5.28 1.39
C GLU A 144 -12.33 -4.28 2.03
N SER A 145 -13.43 -3.97 1.33
CA SER A 145 -14.43 -2.98 1.78
C SER A 145 -15.01 -3.27 3.17
N GLU A 146 -15.13 -4.55 3.55
CA GLU A 146 -15.60 -4.99 4.87
C GLU A 146 -14.69 -4.53 6.02
N LYS A 147 -13.40 -4.26 5.74
CA LYS A 147 -12.40 -3.80 6.70
C LYS A 147 -12.20 -2.29 6.70
N THR A 148 -12.80 -1.54 5.76
CA THR A 148 -12.58 -0.09 5.63
C THR A 148 -12.90 0.66 6.92
N GLU A 149 -14.04 0.38 7.54
CA GLU A 149 -14.43 1.07 8.79
C GLU A 149 -13.47 0.76 9.95
N PRO A 150 -13.18 -0.53 10.30
CA PRO A 150 -12.19 -0.84 11.33
C PRO A 150 -10.81 -0.22 11.09
N ILE A 151 -10.34 -0.19 9.83
CA ILE A 151 -9.04 0.40 9.47
C ILE A 151 -9.05 1.91 9.73
N LEU A 152 -10.08 2.62 9.28
CA LEU A 152 -10.22 4.06 9.48
C LEU A 152 -10.30 4.41 10.97
N ASP A 153 -11.05 3.64 11.76
CA ASP A 153 -11.17 3.85 13.21
C ASP A 153 -9.83 3.73 13.94
N ILE A 154 -9.06 2.67 13.64
CA ILE A 154 -7.73 2.48 14.22
C ILE A 154 -6.79 3.61 13.77
N TYR A 155 -6.81 3.96 12.48
CA TYR A 155 -5.99 5.05 11.96
C TYR A 155 -6.26 6.38 12.66
N LYS A 156 -7.52 6.80 12.76
CA LYS A 156 -7.92 8.07 13.40
C LYS A 156 -7.42 8.16 14.84
N GLN A 157 -7.50 7.05 15.59
CA GLN A 157 -7.03 6.97 16.96
C GLN A 157 -5.51 7.16 17.05
N VAL A 158 -4.74 6.53 16.17
CA VAL A 158 -3.27 6.56 16.17
C VAL A 158 -2.74 7.88 15.60
N ALA A 159 -3.29 8.35 14.48
CA ALA A 159 -2.87 9.56 13.78
C ALA A 159 -3.04 10.83 14.62
N SER A 160 -3.96 10.80 15.61
CA SER A 160 -4.10 11.86 16.61
C SER A 160 -2.86 12.04 17.50
N SER A 161 -2.04 10.99 17.63
CA SER A 161 -0.81 10.99 18.46
C SER A 161 0.47 10.88 17.64
N TYR A 162 0.39 10.36 16.41
CA TYR A 162 1.53 10.06 15.55
C TYR A 162 1.32 10.62 14.13
N ASP A 163 2.02 11.72 13.85
CA ASP A 163 2.07 12.40 12.54
C ASP A 163 2.77 11.58 11.43
N ASN A 164 3.62 10.62 11.80
CA ASN A 164 4.35 9.76 10.89
C ASN A 164 3.55 8.53 10.42
N VAL A 165 2.25 8.45 10.73
CA VAL A 165 1.36 7.38 10.29
C VAL A 165 0.41 7.91 9.23
N GLY A 166 0.53 7.37 8.01
CA GLY A 166 -0.37 7.62 6.89
C GLY A 166 -1.37 6.48 6.66
N ILE A 167 -2.30 6.70 5.74
CA ILE A 167 -3.31 5.72 5.34
C ILE A 167 -3.53 5.71 3.83
N THR A 168 -3.87 4.54 3.29
CA THR A 168 -4.28 4.36 1.90
C THR A 168 -5.79 4.55 1.76
N LEU A 169 -6.24 5.23 0.71
CA LEU A 169 -7.67 5.43 0.42
C LEU A 169 -8.00 5.03 -1.02
N GLN A 170 -9.05 4.22 -1.17
CA GLN A 170 -9.45 3.62 -2.44
C GLN A 170 -10.56 4.43 -3.11
N VAL A 171 -10.24 5.20 -4.16
CA VAL A 171 -11.21 6.13 -4.77
C VAL A 171 -12.45 5.44 -5.38
N HIS A 172 -12.37 4.13 -5.64
CA HIS A 172 -13.46 3.37 -6.25
C HIS A 172 -14.63 3.07 -5.30
N LEU A 173 -14.48 3.20 -3.97
CA LEU A 173 -15.61 3.01 -3.08
C LEU A 173 -16.45 4.29 -3.05
N LYS A 174 -17.78 4.14 -3.08
CA LYS A 174 -18.70 5.28 -3.08
C LYS A 174 -18.56 6.12 -1.81
N ARG A 175 -18.29 5.49 -0.67
CA ARG A 175 -18.03 6.13 0.63
C ARG A 175 -16.77 6.99 0.69
N SER A 176 -15.77 6.72 -0.15
CA SER A 176 -14.42 7.27 0.07
C SER A 176 -14.29 8.78 -0.09
N LEU A 177 -15.26 9.46 -0.69
CA LEU A 177 -15.23 10.93 -0.73
C LEU A 177 -15.54 11.51 0.65
N ASP A 178 -16.51 10.93 1.36
CA ASP A 178 -16.82 11.33 2.73
C ASP A 178 -15.65 10.97 3.68
N ASP A 179 -15.07 9.78 3.49
CA ASP A 179 -13.88 9.36 4.24
C ASP A 179 -12.70 10.32 4.00
N LEU A 180 -12.48 10.79 2.76
CA LEU A 180 -11.43 11.75 2.44
C LEU A 180 -11.60 13.06 3.23
N HIS A 181 -12.83 13.59 3.27
CA HIS A 181 -13.13 14.83 4.00
C HIS A 181 -12.89 14.68 5.49
N GLU A 182 -13.21 13.51 6.05
CA GLU A 182 -12.92 13.23 7.45
C GLU A 182 -11.40 13.16 7.69
N LEU A 183 -10.65 12.54 6.78
CA LEU A 183 -9.20 12.36 6.89
C LEU A 183 -8.41 13.68 6.86
N PHE A 184 -8.95 14.78 6.31
CA PHE A 184 -8.31 16.10 6.36
C PHE A 184 -8.12 16.66 7.77
N HIS A 185 -8.79 16.11 8.78
CA HIS A 185 -8.59 16.47 10.18
C HIS A 185 -7.33 15.84 10.79
N TYR A 186 -6.61 14.98 10.04
CA TYR A 186 -5.46 14.22 10.52
C TYR A 186 -4.20 14.55 9.71
N PRO A 187 -3.03 14.64 10.36
CA PRO A 187 -1.79 15.09 9.71
C PRO A 187 -1.15 14.05 8.79
N GLY A 188 -1.59 12.78 8.88
CA GLY A 188 -0.96 11.67 8.18
C GLY A 188 -1.12 11.74 6.67
N LYS A 189 -0.08 11.31 5.95
CA LYS A 189 -0.11 11.27 4.47
C LYS A 189 -1.21 10.31 3.98
N ILE A 190 -1.96 10.74 2.96
CA ILE A 190 -2.98 9.90 2.31
C ILE A 190 -2.41 9.33 1.00
N ARG A 191 -2.25 7.99 0.92
CA ARG A 191 -1.95 7.32 -0.34
C ARG A 191 -3.24 7.09 -1.11
N ILE A 192 -3.42 7.79 -2.22
CA ILE A 192 -4.61 7.68 -3.07
C ILE A 192 -4.39 6.54 -4.06
N VAL A 193 -5.27 5.54 -4.03
CA VAL A 193 -5.23 4.42 -4.98
C VAL A 193 -6.56 4.26 -5.69
N LYS A 194 -6.50 3.63 -6.85
CA LYS A 194 -7.69 3.26 -7.60
C LYS A 194 -8.52 2.13 -6.92
N GLY A 195 -7.96 1.39 -5.96
CA GLY A 195 -8.57 0.22 -5.31
C GLY A 195 -8.32 -1.09 -6.05
N ALA A 196 -7.87 -2.13 -5.34
CA ALA A 196 -7.41 -3.40 -5.93
C ALA A 196 -8.44 -4.53 -5.85
N TYR A 197 -9.37 -4.45 -4.89
CA TYR A 197 -10.34 -5.50 -4.60
C TYR A 197 -11.53 -5.49 -5.55
N GLN A 198 -12.13 -6.67 -5.72
CA GLN A 198 -13.35 -6.84 -6.51
C GLN A 198 -14.53 -6.75 -5.57
N GLU A 199 -15.23 -5.62 -5.64
CA GLU A 199 -16.33 -5.28 -4.75
C GLU A 199 -17.67 -5.28 -5.51
N PRO A 200 -18.79 -5.47 -4.81
CA PRO A 200 -20.13 -5.30 -5.39
C PRO A 200 -20.35 -3.91 -6.04
N LEU A 201 -21.05 -3.86 -7.17
CA LEU A 201 -21.28 -2.63 -7.95
C LEU A 201 -22.15 -1.58 -7.24
N ASP A 202 -22.92 -2.00 -6.24
CA ASP A 202 -23.71 -1.12 -5.39
C ASP A 202 -22.84 -0.28 -4.45
N ILE A 203 -21.63 -0.73 -4.12
CA ILE A 203 -20.69 0.02 -3.26
C ILE A 203 -19.45 0.55 -4.00
N MET A 204 -19.23 0.13 -5.25
CA MET A 204 -18.04 0.44 -6.05
C MET A 204 -18.34 1.12 -7.38
N ILE A 205 -17.46 2.02 -7.82
CA ILE A 205 -17.40 2.60 -9.15
C ILE A 205 -16.40 1.79 -9.99
N PRO A 206 -16.83 1.17 -11.11
CA PRO A 206 -15.94 0.38 -11.95
C PRO A 206 -14.88 1.25 -12.65
N ARG A 207 -13.82 0.61 -13.16
CA ARG A 207 -12.79 1.29 -13.97
C ARG A 207 -13.44 1.96 -15.18
N SER A 208 -13.44 3.28 -15.20
CA SER A 208 -14.08 4.12 -16.22
C SER A 208 -13.47 5.52 -16.18
N GLU A 209 -13.83 6.36 -17.14
CA GLU A 209 -13.50 7.79 -17.11
C GLU A 209 -14.12 8.50 -15.90
N GLU A 210 -15.27 8.05 -15.43
CA GLU A 210 -15.88 8.53 -14.17
C GLU A 210 -14.95 8.29 -12.98
N LEU A 211 -14.35 7.09 -12.89
CA LEU A 211 -13.39 6.78 -11.83
C LEU A 211 -12.11 7.61 -11.95
N ASP A 212 -11.62 7.85 -13.17
CA ASP A 212 -10.44 8.67 -13.41
C ASP A 212 -10.70 10.13 -12.99
N ASN A 213 -11.87 10.68 -13.33
CA ASN A 213 -12.29 12.01 -12.89
C ASN A 213 -12.42 12.10 -11.37
N ARG A 214 -12.95 11.06 -10.71
CA ARG A 214 -13.00 10.98 -9.26
C ARG A 214 -11.61 10.91 -8.63
N TYR A 215 -10.67 10.18 -9.22
CA TYR A 215 -9.28 10.17 -8.77
C TYR A 215 -8.67 11.59 -8.83
N LEU A 216 -8.90 12.32 -9.93
CA LEU A 216 -8.46 13.71 -10.05
C LEU A 216 -9.15 14.65 -9.05
N GLN A 217 -10.42 14.40 -8.71
CA GLN A 217 -11.14 15.13 -7.68
C GLN A 217 -10.47 14.96 -6.32
N PHE A 218 -10.12 13.72 -5.94
CA PHE A 218 -9.43 13.45 -4.67
C PHE A 218 -8.10 14.20 -4.58
N ILE A 219 -7.31 14.22 -5.66
CA ILE A 219 -6.06 14.99 -5.70
C ILE A 219 -6.34 16.49 -5.52
N ALA A 220 -7.30 17.03 -6.26
CA ALA A 220 -7.61 18.46 -6.24
C ALA A 220 -8.06 18.93 -4.85
N GLU A 221 -8.94 18.17 -4.20
CA GLU A 221 -9.44 18.47 -2.85
C GLU A 221 -8.31 18.36 -1.81
N SER A 222 -7.48 17.31 -1.87
CA SER A 222 -6.33 17.19 -0.98
C SER A 222 -5.31 18.32 -1.13
N ILE A 223 -5.07 18.79 -2.36
CA ILE A 223 -4.19 19.95 -2.60
C ILE A 223 -4.81 21.23 -2.01
N ALA A 224 -6.13 21.42 -2.19
CA ALA A 224 -6.83 22.59 -1.65
C ALA A 224 -6.76 22.67 -0.13
N GLU A 225 -6.81 21.53 0.55
CA GLU A 225 -6.65 21.41 2.01
C GLU A 225 -5.18 21.32 2.46
N ASN A 226 -4.21 21.41 1.54
CA ASN A 226 -2.78 21.25 1.81
C ASN A 226 -2.43 19.92 2.51
N GLN A 227 -3.22 18.87 2.26
CA GLN A 227 -3.00 17.53 2.78
C GLN A 227 -1.81 16.86 2.06
N PRO A 228 -0.87 16.22 2.78
CA PRO A 228 0.16 15.38 2.16
C PRO A 228 -0.48 14.17 1.47
N ILE A 229 -0.16 13.97 0.19
CA ILE A 229 -0.67 12.84 -0.59
C ILE A 229 0.41 12.11 -1.37
N SER A 230 0.21 10.80 -1.50
CA SER A 230 0.91 9.96 -2.48
C SER A 230 -0.06 9.52 -3.57
N ILE A 231 0.20 9.91 -4.81
CA ILE A 231 -0.56 9.50 -5.99
C ILE A 231 -0.03 8.14 -6.45
N ALA A 232 -0.64 7.06 -5.97
CA ALA A 232 -0.24 5.70 -6.29
C ALA A 232 -0.97 5.16 -7.54
N THR A 233 -0.35 5.30 -8.72
CA THR A 233 -0.93 4.86 -10.00
C THR A 233 0.13 4.58 -11.08
N HIS A 234 -0.13 3.58 -11.92
CA HIS A 234 0.64 3.29 -13.15
C HIS A 234 -0.09 3.74 -14.43
N ASP A 235 -1.22 4.43 -14.27
CA ASP A 235 -2.06 4.85 -15.39
C ASP A 235 -1.46 6.08 -16.07
N GLU A 236 -0.82 5.85 -17.22
CA GLU A 236 -0.14 6.89 -18.01
C GLU A 236 -1.09 7.98 -18.52
N LYS A 237 -2.36 7.66 -18.81
CA LYS A 237 -3.34 8.67 -19.24
C LYS A 237 -3.68 9.59 -18.06
N LEU A 238 -3.97 9.00 -16.90
CA LEU A 238 -4.26 9.75 -15.68
C LEU A 238 -3.07 10.61 -15.25
N LEU A 239 -1.85 10.06 -15.32
CA LEU A 239 -0.63 10.82 -15.02
C LEU A 239 -0.41 11.99 -15.98
N GLY A 240 -0.70 11.83 -17.27
CA GLY A 240 -0.70 12.94 -18.23
C GLY A 240 -1.60 14.08 -17.77
N GLN A 241 -2.83 13.78 -17.33
CA GLN A 241 -3.77 14.78 -16.82
C GLN A 241 -3.30 15.44 -15.52
N ILE A 242 -2.65 14.68 -14.62
CA ILE A 242 -2.08 15.20 -13.36
C ILE A 242 -0.95 16.19 -13.65
N ILE A 243 -0.08 15.88 -14.62
CA ILE A 243 1.02 16.74 -15.06
C ILE A 243 0.49 18.00 -15.73
N GLU A 244 -0.46 17.87 -16.67
CA GLU A 244 -1.08 19.01 -17.38
C GLU A 244 -1.73 20.01 -16.42
N ARG A 245 -2.31 19.52 -15.31
CA ARG A 245 -2.93 20.34 -14.26
C ARG A 245 -1.91 20.96 -13.30
N GLY A 246 -0.63 20.61 -13.40
CA GLY A 246 0.44 21.13 -12.55
C GLY A 246 0.43 20.60 -11.11
N TYR A 247 -0.32 19.52 -10.82
CA TYR A 247 -0.48 19.01 -9.46
C TYR A 247 0.84 18.54 -8.83
N LEU A 248 1.79 18.04 -9.64
CA LEU A 248 3.09 17.58 -9.15
C LEU A 248 4.03 18.70 -8.69
N ALA A 249 3.71 19.96 -9.03
CA ALA A 249 4.49 21.10 -8.56
C ALA A 249 4.18 21.47 -7.09
N HIS A 250 3.11 20.90 -6.52
CA HIS A 250 2.73 21.15 -5.14
C HIS A 250 3.62 20.37 -4.17
N SER A 251 4.16 21.02 -3.14
CA SER A 251 5.17 20.44 -2.24
C SER A 251 4.67 19.27 -1.39
N THR A 252 3.35 19.10 -1.28
CA THR A 252 2.71 18.03 -0.51
C THR A 252 2.36 16.79 -1.36
N VAL A 253 2.68 16.82 -2.66
CA VAL A 253 2.30 15.78 -3.62
C VAL A 253 3.52 14.96 -4.02
N GLU A 254 3.43 13.65 -3.86
CA GLU A 254 4.37 12.69 -4.45
C GLU A 254 3.65 11.73 -5.40
N VAL A 255 4.40 11.08 -6.29
CA VAL A 255 3.91 10.01 -7.15
C VAL A 255 4.57 8.71 -6.73
N GLU A 256 3.77 7.66 -6.68
CA GLU A 256 4.21 6.34 -6.23
C GLU A 256 3.82 5.25 -7.22
N MET A 257 4.71 4.27 -7.40
CA MET A 257 4.47 3.10 -8.23
C MET A 257 5.08 1.87 -7.57
N LEU A 258 4.40 0.73 -7.70
CA LEU A 258 4.97 -0.59 -7.37
C LEU A 258 6.26 -0.85 -8.14
N ASP A 259 7.28 -1.38 -7.45
CA ASP A 259 8.55 -1.77 -8.07
C ASP A 259 8.31 -2.80 -9.20
N GLY A 260 9.08 -2.66 -10.28
CA GLY A 260 8.96 -3.49 -11.48
C GLY A 260 7.74 -3.21 -12.38
N ALA A 261 6.75 -2.43 -11.94
CA ALA A 261 5.61 -2.03 -12.75
C ALA A 261 5.85 -0.67 -13.41
N ARG A 262 5.93 -0.65 -14.74
CA ARG A 262 6.20 0.56 -15.55
C ARG A 262 7.42 1.38 -15.03
N PRO A 263 8.60 0.77 -14.84
CA PRO A 263 9.79 1.51 -14.39
C PRO A 263 10.21 2.61 -15.39
N ASP A 264 9.81 2.47 -16.65
CA ASP A 264 9.96 3.50 -17.68
C ASP A 264 9.14 4.77 -17.40
N LEU A 265 8.01 4.64 -16.71
CA LEU A 265 7.08 5.73 -16.46
C LEU A 265 7.52 6.55 -15.26
N ILE A 266 7.81 5.92 -14.11
CA ILE A 266 8.27 6.64 -12.92
C ILE A 266 9.57 7.42 -13.19
N LYS A 267 10.51 6.82 -13.95
CA LYS A 267 11.77 7.47 -14.31
C LYS A 267 11.59 8.76 -15.12
N ARG A 268 10.48 8.89 -15.87
CA ARG A 268 10.16 10.10 -16.65
C ARG A 268 9.58 11.22 -15.77
N LEU A 269 9.22 10.92 -14.53
CA LEU A 269 8.66 11.88 -13.56
C LEU A 269 9.71 12.46 -12.61
N CYS A 270 10.90 11.86 -12.57
CA CYS A 270 12.07 12.32 -11.81
C CYS A 270 12.81 13.44 -12.56
#